data_AF-A0A2P9GXV9-F1
#
_entry.id   AF-A0A2P9GXV9-F1
#
_cell.length_a   1.000
_cell.length_b   1.000
_cell.length_c   1.000
_cell.angle_alpha   90.00
_cell.angle_beta   90.00
_cell.angle_gamma   90.00
#
_symmetry.space_group_name_H-M   'P 1'
#
loop_
_entity.id
_entity.type
_entity.pdbx_description
1 polymer ?
#
loop_
_entity_poly.entity_id
_entity_poly.type
_entity_poly.pdbx_seq_one_letter_code
_entity_poly.pdbx_strand_id
1 'polypeptide(L)'
;MGGPEGPVRSCATLFLCGDVMTGRGVDQILPHPSNSQLFEPYVSSARTYVELAEKAHGRIARPVSYAYIWGDAIDEIACQQPDARIINLKSAVTASADACQNKGIHY
;
A
#
# COMPACT_ATOMS: atom_id res chain seq x y z
N MET A 1 -3.30 46.76 -7.76
CA MET A 1 -2.52 46.65 -6.51
C MET A 1 -2.22 45.17 -6.29
N GLY A 2 -1.02 44.72 -6.68
CA GLY A 2 -0.55 43.37 -6.35
C GLY A 2 -0.12 43.37 -4.88
N GLY A 3 -0.75 42.52 -4.06
CA GLY A 3 -0.29 42.29 -2.70
C GLY A 3 1.11 41.68 -2.70
N PRO A 4 1.88 41.82 -1.61
CA PRO A 4 3.22 41.27 -1.55
C PRO A 4 3.14 39.75 -1.72
N GLU A 5 3.77 39.24 -2.77
CA GLU A 5 4.01 37.82 -2.93
C GLU A 5 4.79 37.36 -1.70
N GLY A 6 4.20 36.44 -0.93
CA GLY A 6 4.85 35.86 0.24
C GLY A 6 6.20 35.23 -0.14
N PRO A 7 7.13 35.08 0.82
CA PRO A 7 8.46 34.56 0.52
C PRO A 7 8.36 33.20 -0.19
N VAL A 8 8.89 33.14 -1.41
CA VAL A 8 9.02 31.90 -2.17
C VAL A 8 9.98 31.01 -1.40
N ARG A 9 9.50 29.84 -0.93
CA ARG A 9 10.37 28.84 -0.31
C ARG A 9 11.38 28.36 -1.36
N SER A 10 12.67 28.53 -1.07
CA SER A 10 13.77 28.17 -1.97
C SER A 10 14.13 26.68 -1.92
N CYS A 11 13.66 25.94 -0.91
CA CYS A 11 13.87 24.51 -0.72
C CYS A 11 12.53 23.81 -0.45
N ALA A 12 12.38 22.59 -0.97
CA ALA A 12 11.26 21.70 -0.68
C ALA A 12 11.76 20.49 0.14
N THR A 13 10.98 20.09 1.14
CA THR A 13 11.21 18.89 1.93
C THR A 13 10.35 17.76 1.39
N LEU A 14 11.00 16.65 1.02
CA LEU A 14 10.33 15.47 0.47
C LEU A 14 10.45 14.29 1.42
N PHE A 15 9.34 13.59 1.63
CA PHE A 15 9.35 12.25 2.22
C PHE A 15 9.41 11.21 1.10
N LEU A 16 10.44 10.37 1.12
CA LEU A 16 10.66 9.32 0.12
C LEU A 16 10.55 7.95 0.80
N CYS A 17 9.53 7.19 0.44
CA CYS A 17 9.39 5.79 0.83
C CYS A 17 9.90 4.89 -0.30
N GLY A 18 10.53 3.78 0.08
CA GLY A 18 10.93 2.74 -0.86
C GLY A 18 9.74 1.98 -1.46
N ASP A 19 9.98 0.72 -1.79
CA ASP A 19 8.99 -0.15 -2.42
C ASP A 19 7.79 -0.40 -1.49
N VAL A 20 6.64 0.17 -1.85
CA VAL A 20 5.36 -0.13 -1.23
C VAL A 20 4.71 -1.25 -2.02
N MET A 21 4.69 -2.43 -1.42
CA MET A 21 3.90 -3.57 -1.88
C MET A 21 2.62 -3.64 -1.06
N THR A 22 1.49 -3.29 -1.66
CA THR A 22 0.18 -3.34 -0.98
C THR A 22 -0.20 -4.75 -0.58
N GLY A 23 0.32 -5.77 -1.29
CA GLY A 23 0.24 -7.18 -0.92
C GLY A 23 -1.17 -7.76 -1.06
N ARG A 24 -1.32 -8.84 -1.84
CA ARG A 24 -2.63 -9.46 -2.07
C ARG A 24 -3.31 -9.94 -0.79
N GLY A 25 -2.55 -10.40 0.21
CA GLY A 25 -3.11 -10.80 1.52
C GLY A 25 -3.64 -9.62 2.34
N VAL A 26 -2.93 -8.49 2.35
CA VAL A 26 -3.37 -7.28 3.08
C VAL A 26 -4.59 -6.66 2.41
N ASP A 27 -4.65 -6.66 1.07
CA ASP A 27 -5.86 -6.26 0.34
C ASP A 27 -7.12 -6.98 0.85
N GLN A 28 -7.01 -8.26 1.22
CA GLN A 28 -8.15 -9.06 1.72
C GLN A 28 -8.67 -8.65 3.11
N ILE A 29 -7.95 -7.81 3.86
CA ILE A 29 -8.40 -7.27 5.15
C ILE A 29 -8.82 -5.81 5.06
N LEU A 30 -8.71 -5.16 3.89
CA LEU A 30 -9.13 -3.77 3.68
C LEU A 30 -10.66 -3.66 3.47
N PRO A 31 -11.24 -2.43 3.51
CA PRO A 31 -12.67 -2.23 3.36
C PRO A 31 -13.25 -2.68 2.02
N HIS A 32 -12.43 -2.65 0.95
CA HIS A 32 -12.82 -2.98 -0.41
C HIS A 32 -11.78 -3.93 -1.04
N PRO A 33 -11.78 -5.21 -0.63
CA PRO A 33 -10.81 -6.18 -1.12
C PRO A 33 -11.07 -6.52 -2.59
N SER A 34 -10.00 -6.75 -3.34
CA SER A 34 -10.07 -7.30 -4.70
C SER A 34 -10.40 -8.79 -4.67
N ASN A 35 -10.60 -9.40 -5.85
CA ASN A 35 -10.80 -10.85 -5.94
C ASN A 35 -9.60 -11.58 -5.30
N SER A 36 -9.88 -12.58 -4.45
CA SER A 36 -8.87 -13.33 -3.74
C SER A 36 -8.06 -14.28 -4.64
N GLN A 37 -8.53 -14.57 -5.86
CA GLN A 37 -7.86 -15.52 -6.75
C GLN A 37 -6.42 -15.10 -7.07
N LEU A 38 -5.51 -16.06 -6.91
CA LEU A 38 -4.12 -15.97 -7.32
C LEU A 38 -3.83 -16.97 -8.44
N PHE A 39 -2.91 -16.61 -9.32
CA PHE A 39 -2.44 -17.43 -10.43
C PHE A 39 -1.02 -17.94 -10.16
N GLU A 40 -0.83 -18.49 -8.95
CA GLU A 40 0.46 -18.96 -8.43
C GLU A 40 0.42 -20.47 -8.20
N PRO A 41 1.56 -21.18 -8.34
CA PRO A 41 1.59 -22.64 -8.28
C PRO A 41 1.24 -23.23 -6.91
N TYR A 42 1.48 -22.49 -5.82
CA TYR A 42 1.36 -23.01 -4.45
C TYR A 42 0.18 -22.44 -3.66
N VAL A 43 -0.25 -21.22 -3.98
CA VAL A 43 -1.34 -20.54 -3.29
C VAL A 43 -2.30 -20.02 -4.33
N SER A 44 -3.56 -20.48 -4.29
CA SER A 44 -4.59 -20.06 -5.25
C SER A 44 -5.51 -18.96 -4.70
N SER A 45 -5.39 -18.63 -3.42
CA SER A 45 -6.21 -17.62 -2.74
C SER A 45 -5.38 -16.74 -1.82
N ALA A 46 -5.50 -15.42 -1.99
CA ALA A 46 -4.86 -14.42 -1.14
C ALA A 46 -5.33 -14.49 0.33
N ARG A 47 -6.51 -15.07 0.59
CA ARG A 47 -7.02 -15.29 1.95
C ARG A 47 -6.15 -16.25 2.76
N THR A 48 -5.46 -17.17 2.08
CA THR A 48 -4.51 -18.08 2.72
C THR A 48 -3.40 -17.33 3.43
N TYR A 49 -2.94 -16.19 2.91
CA TYR A 49 -1.94 -15.37 3.61
C TYR A 49 -2.49 -14.80 4.93
N VAL A 50 -3.77 -14.43 4.97
CA VAL A 50 -4.39 -13.93 6.20
C VAL A 50 -4.58 -15.06 7.21
N GLU A 51 -5.01 -16.24 6.76
CA GLU A 51 -5.12 -17.45 7.61
C GLU A 51 -3.78 -17.83 8.24
N LEU A 52 -2.70 -17.79 7.43
CA LEU A 52 -1.34 -18.06 7.91
C LEU A 52 -0.89 -17.02 8.94
N ALA A 53 -1.15 -15.73 8.69
CA ALA A 53 -0.83 -14.67 9.63
C ALA A 53 -1.64 -14.82 10.95
N GLU A 54 -2.92 -15.15 10.86
CA GLU A 54 -3.76 -15.35 12.04
C GLU A 54 -3.37 -16.57 12.87
N LYS A 55 -2.92 -17.64 12.20
CA LYS A 55 -2.39 -18.83 12.89
C LYS A 55 -1.13 -18.49 13.68
N ALA A 56 -0.29 -17.60 13.18
CA ALA A 56 0.96 -17.21 13.82
C ALA A 56 0.79 -16.13 14.90
N HIS A 57 -0.14 -15.18 14.71
CA HIS A 57 -0.22 -13.95 15.51
C HIS A 57 -1.57 -13.70 16.17
N GLY A 58 -2.55 -14.59 15.96
CA GLY A 58 -3.92 -14.41 16.42
C GLY A 58 -4.79 -13.65 15.43
N ARG A 59 -6.08 -13.52 15.76
CA ARG A 59 -7.10 -12.96 14.85
C ARG A 59 -6.75 -11.54 14.40
N ILE A 60 -6.93 -11.27 13.11
CA ILE A 60 -6.74 -9.94 12.53
C ILE A 60 -8.12 -9.31 12.36
N ALA A 61 -8.25 -8.03 12.76
CA ALA A 61 -9.49 -7.28 12.58
C ALA A 61 -9.82 -7.14 11.08
N ARG A 62 -11.09 -7.21 10.71
CA ARG A 62 -11.54 -7.05 9.32
C ARG A 62 -12.89 -6.32 9.27
N PRO A 63 -13.03 -5.22 8.50
CA PRO A 63 -11.96 -4.54 7.76
C PRO A 63 -11.03 -3.74 8.68
N VAL A 64 -9.76 -3.61 8.31
CA VAL A 64 -8.85 -2.60 8.86
C VAL A 64 -8.93 -1.31 8.04
N SER A 65 -8.43 -0.20 8.58
CA SER A 65 -8.33 1.07 7.84
C SER A 65 -7.21 1.04 6.80
N TYR A 66 -7.26 1.91 5.79
CA TYR A 66 -6.15 2.07 4.83
C TYR A 66 -4.84 2.54 5.48
N ALA A 67 -4.92 3.16 6.65
CA ALA A 67 -3.78 3.59 7.45
C ALA A 67 -3.03 2.41 8.11
N TYR A 68 -3.67 1.23 8.21
CA TYR A 68 -3.17 0.08 8.97
C TYR A 68 -1.72 -0.32 8.63
N ILE A 69 -1.36 -0.31 7.35
CA ILE A 69 -0.03 -0.76 6.90
C ILE A 69 1.09 0.22 7.23
N TRP A 70 0.75 1.48 7.53
CA TRP A 70 1.74 2.53 7.74
C TRP A 70 2.21 2.60 9.19
N GLY A 71 1.36 2.19 10.14
CA GLY A 71 1.69 2.18 11.57
C GLY A 71 2.35 3.47 12.03
N ASP A 72 3.47 3.34 12.72
CA ASP A 72 4.26 4.44 13.30
C ASP A 72 4.79 5.44 12.26
N ALA A 73 4.86 5.05 10.97
CA ALA A 73 5.32 5.96 9.92
C ALA A 73 4.38 7.16 9.73
N ILE A 74 3.10 7.04 10.09
CA ILE A 74 2.15 8.15 9.99
C ILE A 74 2.58 9.31 10.88
N ASP A 75 2.95 9.02 12.13
CA ASP A 75 3.32 10.02 13.12
C ASP A 75 4.67 10.66 12.75
N GLU A 76 5.63 9.86 12.26
CA GLU A 76 6.91 10.37 11.78
C GLU A 76 6.71 11.32 10.58
N ILE A 77 5.91 10.91 9.58
CA ILE A 77 5.60 11.75 8.42
C ILE A 77 4.91 13.05 8.85
N ALA A 78 3.99 12.99 9.82
CA ALA A 78 3.30 14.18 10.33
C ALA A 78 4.26 15.14 11.05
N CYS A 79 5.21 14.61 11.82
CA CYS A 79 6.23 15.39 12.52
C CYS A 79 7.12 16.19 11.55
N GLN A 80 7.54 15.56 10.44
CA GLN A 80 8.45 16.17 9.48
C GLN A 80 7.80 17.22 8.57
N GLN A 81 6.46 17.26 8.49
CA GLN A 81 5.68 18.18 7.63
C GLN A 81 6.25 18.33 6.20
N PRO A 82 6.45 17.22 5.46
CA PRO A 82 7.02 17.29 4.12
C PRO A 82 6.06 17.98 3.14
N ASP A 83 6.60 18.75 2.20
CA ASP A 83 5.84 19.39 1.13
C ASP A 83 5.26 18.37 0.14
N ALA A 84 5.92 17.21 -0.02
CA ALA A 84 5.40 16.08 -0.79
C ALA A 84 5.83 14.72 -0.22
N ARG A 85 4.99 13.71 -0.46
CA ARG A 85 5.19 12.31 -0.05
C ARG A 85 5.21 11.44 -1.30
N ILE A 86 6.34 10.79 -1.57
CA ILE A 86 6.55 9.98 -2.77
C ILE A 86 6.86 8.56 -2.34
N ILE A 87 6.22 7.59 -2.99
CA ILE A 87 6.42 6.17 -2.73
C ILE A 87 6.77 5.48 -4.04
N ASN A 88 7.62 4.45 -3.99
CA ASN A 88 7.77 3.56 -5.13
C ASN A 88 6.68 2.49 -5.08
N LEU A 89 5.63 2.63 -5.90
CA LEU A 89 4.58 1.63 -5.97
C LEU A 89 5.05 0.43 -6.79
N LYS A 90 5.18 -0.74 -6.15
CA LYS A 90 5.72 -1.94 -6.79
C LYS A 90 4.65 -2.92 -7.31
N SER A 91 3.40 -2.44 -7.39
CA SER A 91 2.28 -3.15 -8.02
C SER A 91 1.81 -2.38 -9.25
N ALA A 92 1.40 -3.09 -10.30
CA ALA A 92 0.89 -2.47 -11.51
C ALA A 92 -0.55 -1.99 -11.32
N VAL A 93 -0.90 -0.86 -11.94
CA VAL A 93 -2.28 -0.37 -12.02
C VAL A 93 -2.80 -0.64 -13.42
N THR A 94 -3.85 -1.46 -13.54
CA THR A 94 -4.43 -1.90 -14.82
C THR A 94 -5.95 -1.91 -14.74
N ALA A 95 -6.61 -1.71 -15.89
CA ALA A 95 -8.06 -1.88 -16.04
C ALA A 95 -8.46 -3.31 -16.45
N SER A 96 -7.50 -4.17 -16.80
CA SER A 96 -7.76 -5.57 -17.16
C SER A 96 -7.75 -6.47 -15.93
N ALA A 97 -8.68 -7.44 -15.92
CA ALA A 97 -8.73 -8.50 -14.91
C ALA A 97 -7.88 -9.73 -15.27
N ASP A 98 -7.26 -9.73 -16.46
CA ASP A 98 -6.55 -10.89 -16.97
C ASP A 98 -5.17 -11.05 -16.32
N ALA A 99 -4.85 -12.30 -15.97
CA ALA A 99 -3.54 -12.67 -15.45
C ALA A 99 -2.50 -12.66 -16.58
N CYS A 100 -1.31 -12.13 -16.29
CA CYS A 100 -0.18 -12.22 -17.22
C CYS A 100 0.29 -13.69 -17.38
N GLN A 101 0.12 -14.27 -18.57
CA GLN A 101 0.31 -15.70 -18.83
C GLN A 101 1.72 -16.24 -18.52
N ASN A 102 2.75 -15.38 -18.55
CA ASN A 102 4.15 -15.78 -18.34
C ASN A 102 4.72 -15.25 -17.01
N LYS A 103 3.86 -14.83 -16.07
CA LYS A 103 4.29 -14.36 -14.75
C LYS A 103 3.96 -15.42 -13.70
N GLY A 104 4.97 -15.87 -12.96
CA GLY A 104 4.77 -16.87 -11.91
C GLY A 104 4.14 -16.33 -10.62
N ILE A 105 4.22 -15.02 -10.39
CA ILE A 105 3.70 -14.34 -9.19
C ILE A 105 3.02 -13.02 -9.57
N HIS A 106 1.79 -12.81 -9.11
CA HIS A 106 0.93 -11.70 -9.53
C HIS A 106 0.67 -10.76 -8.35
N TYR A 107 1.54 -9.76 -8.21
CA TYR A 107 1.40 -8.62 -7.29
C TYR A 107 0.58 -7.48 -7.88
#